data_AF-A0A9D8ZFI2-F1
#
_entry.id   AF-A0A9D8ZFI2-F1
#
_cell.length_a   1.000
_cell.length_b   1.000
_cell.length_c   1.000
_cell.angle_alpha   90.00
_cell.angle_beta   90.00
_cell.angle_gamma   90.00
#
_symmetry.space_group_name_H-M   'P 1'
#
loop_
_entity.id
_entity.type
_entity.pdbx_description
1 polymer ?
#
loop_
_entity_poly.entity_id
_entity_poly.type
_entity_poly.pdbx_seq_one_letter_code
_entity_poly.pdbx_strand_id
1 'polypeptide(L)'
;MDKSDNLKNYLLMFDDLIIQYGPLDLVEQLMRVLPNGKKDFKEKLEYLELLEKKGLISIFDKEKFKVPKELLSSKKFVTNFIKTLEYYDKLKSVSTRYKENELIELYADFMETDRIAGEFGSRLRSMVFNFNNPSSEYIPIVKNFASNDLNEIETTKSLVLGVVLKNFPIIDSNVEVERIIEFKKAEDIRARYFELRDFVTNLSKQNLKENEIQEKVEYLLNEYKNGLELLDFKYNLSTIETICITTAEVVENIATLKFSKAVKTLFELNKRELKLLEAERELKGREVSYLYKAQKELN
;
A
#
# COMPACT_ATOMS: atom_id res chain seq x y z
N MET A 1 11.65 -6.95 -15.87
CA MET A 1 10.54 -6.33 -15.11
C MET A 1 11.13 -5.68 -13.89
N ASP A 2 10.95 -4.37 -13.77
CA ASP A 2 11.40 -3.61 -12.61
C ASP A 2 10.69 -4.11 -11.34
N LYS A 3 11.43 -4.28 -10.25
CA LYS A 3 10.90 -4.67 -8.93
C LYS A 3 9.95 -3.61 -8.35
N SER A 4 9.82 -2.45 -9.01
CA SER A 4 9.00 -1.31 -8.61
C SER A 4 7.49 -1.45 -8.84
N ASP A 5 7.01 -2.40 -9.66
CA ASP A 5 5.57 -2.63 -9.93
C ASP A 5 4.97 -3.82 -9.18
N ASN A 6 5.32 -3.98 -7.90
CA ASN A 6 4.69 -5.01 -7.09
C ASN A 6 3.29 -4.54 -6.63
N LEU A 7 2.25 -4.95 -7.36
CA LEU A 7 0.85 -4.73 -7.02
C LEU A 7 0.53 -5.13 -5.57
N LYS A 8 1.30 -6.06 -4.98
CA LYS A 8 1.23 -6.43 -3.56
C LYS A 8 1.45 -5.24 -2.61
N ASN A 9 2.35 -4.32 -2.95
CA ASN A 9 2.59 -3.11 -2.15
C ASN A 9 1.34 -2.24 -2.11
N TYR A 10 0.70 -2.05 -3.26
CA TYR A 10 -0.54 -1.29 -3.34
C TYR A 10 -1.68 -1.97 -2.58
N LEU A 11 -1.75 -3.30 -2.61
CA LEU A 11 -2.74 -4.06 -1.84
C LEU A 11 -2.57 -3.84 -0.32
N LEU A 12 -1.33 -3.66 0.14
CA LEU A 12 -1.05 -3.31 1.54
C LEU A 12 -1.41 -1.86 1.87
N MET A 13 -1.18 -0.92 0.94
CA MET A 13 -1.34 0.52 1.14
C MET A 13 -2.80 1.00 1.10
N PHE A 14 -3.62 0.41 0.22
CA PHE A 14 -4.94 0.91 -0.12
C PHE A 14 -6.05 -0.07 0.26
N ASP A 15 -7.23 0.46 0.61
CA ASP A 15 -8.42 -0.34 0.89
C ASP A 15 -8.99 -1.00 -0.37
N ASP A 16 -8.98 -0.28 -1.48
CA ASP A 16 -9.47 -0.71 -2.79
C ASP A 16 -8.50 -0.25 -3.88
N LEU A 17 -8.36 -1.07 -4.92
CA LEU A 17 -7.50 -0.82 -6.07
C LEU A 17 -8.29 -0.99 -7.36
N ILE A 18 -8.49 0.12 -8.05
CA ILE A 18 -9.15 0.15 -9.35
C ILE A 18 -8.10 0.09 -10.45
N ILE A 19 -8.09 -0.98 -11.24
CA ILE A 19 -7.14 -1.18 -12.34
C ILE A 19 -7.85 -0.94 -13.66
N GLN A 20 -7.24 -0.11 -14.52
CA GLN A 20 -7.66 0.00 -15.90
C GLN A 20 -6.68 -0.73 -16.81
N TYR A 21 -7.20 -1.61 -17.65
CA TYR A 21 -6.42 -2.15 -18.76
C TYR A 21 -6.12 -1.08 -19.81
N GLY A 22 -4.87 -1.03 -20.25
CA GLY A 22 -4.47 -0.35 -21.48
C GLY A 22 -5.06 -1.04 -22.72
N PRO A 23 -4.63 -0.66 -23.94
CA PRO A 23 -5.08 -1.31 -25.17
C PRO A 23 -4.49 -2.74 -25.26
N LEU A 24 -5.17 -3.72 -24.65
CA LEU A 24 -4.68 -5.10 -24.48
C LEU A 24 -4.23 -5.74 -25.79
N ASP A 25 -4.96 -5.55 -26.89
CA ASP A 25 -4.62 -6.10 -28.20
C ASP A 25 -3.26 -5.60 -28.70
N LEU A 26 -2.98 -4.31 -28.52
CA LEU A 26 -1.73 -3.68 -28.93
C LEU A 26 -0.58 -4.12 -28.02
N VAL A 27 -0.83 -4.20 -26.71
CA VAL A 27 0.15 -4.74 -25.74
C VAL A 27 0.48 -6.19 -26.08
N GLU A 28 -0.50 -7.04 -26.38
CA GLU A 28 -0.27 -8.44 -26.75
C GLU A 28 0.58 -8.54 -28.03
N GLN A 29 0.27 -7.75 -29.05
CA GLN A 29 1.06 -7.71 -30.30
C GLN A 29 2.51 -7.34 -30.04
N LEU A 30 2.74 -6.30 -29.23
CA LEU A 30 4.09 -5.87 -28.87
C LEU A 30 4.81 -6.92 -28.02
N MET A 31 4.13 -7.57 -27.08
CA MET A 31 4.74 -8.60 -26.22
C MET A 31 5.17 -9.85 -27.01
N ARG A 32 4.65 -10.09 -28.21
CA ARG A 32 5.12 -11.20 -29.08
C ARG A 32 6.53 -10.99 -29.62
N VAL A 33 7.04 -9.75 -29.64
CA VAL A 33 8.37 -9.42 -30.18
C VAL A 33 9.47 -9.59 -29.13
N LEU A 34 9.09 -9.67 -27.84
CA LEU A 34 10.02 -9.84 -26.73
C LEU A 34 10.24 -11.33 -26.41
N PRO A 35 11.45 -11.72 -25.97
CA PRO A 35 11.68 -13.06 -25.42
C PRO A 35 10.69 -13.33 -24.28
N ASN A 36 9.97 -14.45 -24.36
CA ASN A 36 8.91 -14.85 -23.42
C ASN A 36 7.71 -13.88 -23.28
N GLY A 37 7.65 -12.77 -24.01
CA GLY A 37 6.65 -11.73 -23.71
C GLY A 37 5.20 -12.20 -23.85
N LYS A 38 4.88 -13.08 -24.80
CA LYS A 38 3.54 -13.70 -24.88
C LYS A 38 3.17 -14.49 -23.61
N LYS A 39 4.13 -15.22 -23.05
CA LYS A 39 3.96 -15.98 -21.80
C LYS A 39 3.77 -15.01 -20.63
N ASP A 40 4.67 -14.05 -20.49
CA ASP A 40 4.65 -13.06 -19.40
C ASP A 40 3.35 -12.23 -19.40
N PHE A 41 2.87 -11.82 -20.58
CA PHE A 41 1.60 -11.11 -20.72
C PHE A 41 0.41 -11.96 -20.27
N LYS A 42 0.35 -13.22 -20.70
CA LYS A 42 -0.70 -14.15 -20.29
C LYS A 42 -0.69 -14.40 -18.78
N GLU A 43 0.48 -14.67 -18.21
CA GLU A 43 0.64 -14.87 -16.76
C GLU A 43 0.21 -13.62 -15.97
N LYS A 44 0.53 -12.42 -16.47
CA LYS A 44 0.09 -11.17 -15.84
C LYS A 44 -1.43 -10.99 -15.89
N LEU A 45 -2.08 -11.32 -17.00
CA LEU A 45 -3.55 -11.26 -17.11
C LEU A 45 -4.23 -12.27 -16.17
N GLU A 46 -3.77 -13.53 -16.17
CA GLU A 46 -4.27 -14.57 -15.27
C GLU A 46 -4.10 -14.18 -13.79
N TYR A 47 -2.98 -13.55 -13.45
CA TYR A 47 -2.76 -13.00 -12.11
C TYR A 47 -3.76 -11.89 -11.75
N LEU A 48 -4.03 -10.95 -12.66
CA LEU A 48 -5.00 -9.88 -12.42
C LEU A 48 -6.43 -10.43 -12.28
N GLU A 49 -6.84 -11.38 -13.14
CA GLU A 49 -8.14 -12.05 -13.01
C GLU A 49 -8.28 -12.79 -11.67
N LEU A 50 -7.20 -13.44 -11.21
CA LEU A 50 -7.20 -14.11 -9.91
C LEU A 50 -7.44 -13.10 -8.77
N LEU A 51 -6.77 -11.94 -8.81
CA LEU A 51 -6.95 -10.89 -7.80
C LEU A 51 -8.36 -10.30 -7.83
N GLU A 52 -8.93 -10.07 -9.03
CA GLU A 52 -10.30 -9.58 -9.18
C GLU A 52 -11.32 -10.59 -8.62
N LYS A 53 -11.16 -11.89 -8.96
CA LYS A 53 -12.02 -12.96 -8.42
C LYS A 53 -11.97 -13.07 -6.89
N LYS A 54 -10.83 -12.70 -6.28
CA LYS A 54 -10.67 -12.64 -4.82
C LYS A 54 -11.18 -11.34 -4.20
N GLY A 55 -11.69 -10.40 -5.00
CA GLY A 55 -12.18 -9.10 -4.55
C GLY A 55 -11.08 -8.16 -4.04
N LEU A 56 -9.84 -8.34 -4.52
CA LEU A 56 -8.68 -7.56 -4.07
C LEU A 56 -8.41 -6.34 -4.94
N ILE A 57 -8.87 -6.42 -6.18
CA ILE A 57 -8.87 -5.33 -7.13
C ILE A 57 -10.24 -5.28 -7.79
N SER A 58 -10.56 -4.13 -8.37
CA SER A 58 -11.69 -3.96 -9.26
C SER A 58 -11.20 -3.49 -10.63
N ILE A 59 -11.78 -4.03 -11.70
CA ILE A 59 -11.47 -3.55 -13.05
C ILE A 59 -12.34 -2.35 -13.37
N PHE A 60 -11.70 -1.30 -13.89
CA PHE A 60 -12.36 -0.07 -14.28
C PHE A 60 -13.36 -0.32 -15.42
N ASP A 61 -14.62 -0.03 -15.12
CA ASP A 61 -15.73 -0.15 -16.06
C ASP A 61 -16.01 1.20 -16.73
N LYS A 62 -15.64 1.30 -18.02
CA LYS A 62 -15.85 2.50 -18.84
C LYS A 62 -17.33 2.83 -19.04
N GLU A 63 -18.21 1.84 -19.09
CA GLU A 63 -19.64 2.05 -19.33
C GLU A 63 -20.33 2.66 -18.11
N LYS A 64 -19.84 2.34 -16.92
CA LYS A 64 -20.32 2.91 -15.65
C LYS A 64 -19.70 4.27 -15.32
N PHE A 65 -18.62 4.65 -16.01
CA PHE A 65 -17.91 5.89 -15.72
C PHE A 65 -18.65 7.11 -16.28
N LYS A 66 -19.31 7.87 -15.39
CA LYS A 66 -20.03 9.11 -15.74
C LYS A 66 -19.31 10.31 -15.17
N VAL A 67 -18.98 11.25 -16.04
CA VAL A 67 -18.36 12.53 -15.67
C VAL A 67 -19.45 13.54 -15.27
N PRO A 68 -19.47 14.02 -14.02
CA PRO A 68 -20.33 15.10 -13.57
C PRO A 68 -20.15 16.37 -14.40
N LYS A 69 -21.25 17.07 -14.70
CA LYS A 69 -21.20 18.31 -15.51
C LYS A 69 -20.41 19.41 -14.80
N GLU A 70 -20.44 19.42 -13.49
CA GLU A 70 -19.75 20.36 -12.61
C GLU A 70 -18.23 20.25 -12.80
N LEU A 71 -17.70 19.04 -12.95
CA LEU A 71 -16.28 18.82 -13.20
C LEU A 71 -15.83 19.36 -14.56
N LEU A 72 -16.72 19.43 -15.55
CA LEU A 72 -16.39 20.00 -16.87
C LEU A 72 -16.06 21.50 -16.81
N SER A 73 -16.47 22.20 -15.74
CA SER A 73 -16.09 23.60 -15.50
C SER A 73 -14.74 23.76 -14.79
N SER A 74 -14.20 22.68 -14.22
CA SER A 74 -12.92 22.72 -13.51
C SER A 74 -11.76 22.80 -14.50
N LYS A 75 -10.99 23.90 -14.45
CA LYS A 75 -9.77 24.08 -15.24
C LYS A 75 -8.83 22.88 -15.08
N LYS A 76 -8.63 22.41 -13.84
CA LYS A 76 -7.76 21.25 -13.57
C LYS A 76 -8.27 19.98 -14.25
N PHE A 77 -9.57 19.72 -14.19
CA PHE A 77 -10.18 18.57 -14.86
C PHE A 77 -10.01 18.65 -16.38
N VAL A 78 -10.40 19.78 -16.98
CA VAL A 78 -10.31 20.00 -18.43
C VAL A 78 -8.87 19.86 -18.93
N THR A 79 -7.88 20.41 -18.21
CA THR A 79 -6.46 20.25 -18.56
C THR A 79 -6.03 18.78 -18.56
N ASN A 80 -6.36 18.01 -17.53
CA ASN A 80 -6.03 16.58 -17.50
C ASN A 80 -6.77 15.80 -18.61
N PHE A 81 -8.00 16.19 -18.94
CA PHE A 81 -8.82 15.58 -19.99
C PHE A 81 -8.20 15.80 -21.36
N ILE A 82 -7.87 17.04 -21.70
CA ILE A 82 -7.19 17.38 -22.95
C ILE A 82 -5.86 16.62 -23.06
N LYS A 83 -5.03 16.63 -22.01
CA LYS A 83 -3.76 15.90 -22.01
C LYS A 83 -3.94 14.41 -22.23
N THR A 84 -4.93 13.81 -21.57
CA THR A 84 -5.27 12.39 -21.78
C THR A 84 -5.59 12.11 -23.25
N LEU A 85 -6.41 12.96 -23.89
CA LEU A 85 -6.73 12.82 -25.31
C LEU A 85 -5.50 13.01 -26.21
N GLU A 86 -4.68 14.04 -25.97
CA GLU A 86 -3.44 14.31 -26.70
C GLU A 86 -2.51 13.08 -26.71
N TYR A 87 -2.29 12.46 -25.55
CA TYR A 87 -1.42 11.29 -25.43
C TYR A 87 -2.06 10.01 -26.01
N TYR A 88 -3.38 9.83 -25.92
CA TYR A 88 -4.06 8.72 -26.61
C TYR A 88 -4.01 8.86 -28.13
N ASP A 89 -4.11 10.08 -28.67
CA ASP A 89 -3.94 10.28 -30.11
C ASP A 89 -2.48 10.10 -30.55
N LYS A 90 -1.53 10.53 -29.71
CA LYS A 90 -0.11 10.20 -29.91
C LYS A 90 0.10 8.69 -29.94
N LEU A 91 -0.49 7.92 -29.03
CA LEU A 91 -0.42 6.45 -29.01
C LEU A 91 -0.88 5.82 -30.33
N LYS A 92 -2.03 6.26 -30.86
CA LYS A 92 -2.52 5.74 -32.16
C LYS A 92 -1.49 5.98 -33.27
N SER A 93 -0.88 7.17 -33.28
CA SER A 93 0.12 7.53 -34.28
C SER A 93 1.50 6.89 -34.09
N VAL A 94 1.79 6.31 -32.92
CA VAL A 94 3.03 5.55 -32.67
C VAL A 94 3.03 4.28 -33.54
N SER A 95 1.91 3.56 -33.59
CA SER A 95 1.78 2.34 -34.42
C SER A 95 1.99 2.58 -35.92
N THR A 96 1.72 3.79 -36.42
CA THR A 96 1.83 4.13 -37.84
C THR A 96 3.20 4.65 -38.26
N ARG A 97 4.10 4.94 -37.31
CA ARG A 97 5.37 5.63 -37.57
C ARG A 97 6.56 4.70 -37.83
N TYR A 98 6.47 3.45 -37.41
CA TYR A 98 7.59 2.52 -37.43
C TYR A 98 7.44 1.45 -38.50
N LYS A 99 8.56 1.06 -39.11
CA LYS A 99 8.63 -0.10 -40.01
C LYS A 99 8.72 -1.41 -39.21
N GLU A 100 8.42 -2.54 -39.84
CA GLU A 100 8.46 -3.88 -39.19
C GLU A 100 9.81 -4.22 -38.52
N ASN A 101 10.91 -3.56 -38.90
CA ASN A 101 12.24 -3.77 -38.33
C ASN A 101 12.60 -2.83 -37.15
N GLU A 102 11.70 -1.94 -36.72
CA GLU A 102 11.93 -0.95 -35.64
C GLU A 102 11.10 -1.25 -34.38
N LEU A 103 10.74 -2.53 -34.17
CA LEU A 103 9.81 -2.97 -33.12
C LEU A 103 10.23 -2.61 -31.68
N ILE A 104 11.54 -2.50 -31.42
CA ILE A 104 12.06 -2.12 -30.09
C ILE A 104 11.80 -0.63 -29.80
N GLU A 105 12.04 0.23 -30.79
CA GLU A 105 11.77 1.67 -30.67
C GLU A 105 10.27 1.93 -30.58
N LEU A 106 9.48 1.23 -31.41
CA LEU A 106 8.03 1.22 -31.32
C LEU A 106 7.55 0.82 -29.92
N TYR A 107 8.12 -0.25 -29.34
CA TYR A 107 7.78 -0.70 -28.00
C TYR A 107 8.13 0.35 -26.94
N ALA A 108 9.33 0.94 -27.00
CA ALA A 108 9.76 1.97 -26.05
C ALA A 108 8.84 3.21 -26.10
N ASP A 109 8.56 3.72 -27.30
CA ASP A 109 7.70 4.89 -27.52
C ASP A 109 6.25 4.61 -27.11
N PHE A 110 5.75 3.41 -27.41
CA PHE A 110 4.43 2.98 -26.99
C PHE A 110 4.33 2.92 -25.47
N MET A 111 5.27 2.23 -24.81
CA MET A 111 5.27 2.08 -23.35
C MET A 111 5.34 3.44 -22.66
N GLU A 112 6.19 4.35 -23.15
CA GLU A 112 6.30 5.70 -22.58
C GLU A 112 5.01 6.51 -22.77
N THR A 113 4.43 6.48 -23.96
CA THR A 113 3.21 7.24 -24.26
C THR A 113 2.00 6.67 -23.51
N ASP A 114 1.87 5.34 -23.39
CA ASP A 114 0.80 4.67 -22.64
C ASP A 114 0.90 4.95 -21.16
N ARG A 115 2.13 4.93 -20.63
CA ARG A 115 2.39 5.28 -19.23
C ARG A 115 1.98 6.73 -18.93
N ILE A 116 2.30 7.69 -19.79
CA ILE A 116 1.89 9.10 -19.61
C ILE A 116 0.37 9.26 -19.74
N ALA A 117 -0.26 8.65 -20.75
CA ALA A 117 -1.71 8.66 -20.91
C ALA A 117 -2.42 8.05 -19.69
N GLY A 118 -1.85 6.97 -19.15
CA GLY A 118 -2.28 6.31 -17.93
C GLY A 118 -2.26 7.24 -16.71
N GLU A 119 -1.20 8.02 -16.51
CA GLU A 119 -1.10 8.98 -15.40
C GLU A 119 -2.18 10.06 -15.45
N PHE A 120 -2.36 10.74 -16.59
CA PHE A 120 -3.42 11.75 -16.74
C PHE A 120 -4.81 11.12 -16.58
N GLY A 121 -5.02 9.95 -17.16
CA GLY A 121 -6.25 9.20 -16.99
C GLY A 121 -6.54 8.87 -15.52
N SER A 122 -5.54 8.43 -14.76
CA SER A 122 -5.71 8.09 -13.34
C SER A 122 -6.08 9.31 -12.51
N ARG A 123 -5.49 10.48 -12.80
CA ARG A 123 -5.84 11.76 -12.17
C ARG A 123 -7.28 12.16 -12.47
N LEU A 124 -7.76 11.99 -13.71
CA LEU A 124 -9.15 12.27 -14.06
C LEU A 124 -10.12 11.35 -13.34
N ARG A 125 -9.83 10.05 -13.37
CA ARG A 125 -10.68 9.04 -12.73
C ARG A 125 -10.77 9.29 -11.24
N SER A 126 -9.67 9.59 -10.56
CA SER A 126 -9.70 9.93 -9.13
C SER A 126 -10.53 11.18 -8.85
N MET A 127 -10.46 12.23 -9.68
CA MET A 127 -11.33 13.41 -9.55
C MET A 127 -12.82 13.05 -9.66
N VAL A 128 -13.18 12.23 -10.64
CA VAL A 128 -14.57 11.78 -10.84
C VAL A 128 -15.04 10.89 -9.70
N PHE A 129 -14.21 9.94 -9.26
CA PHE A 129 -14.56 9.06 -8.14
C PHE A 129 -14.72 9.83 -6.83
N ASN A 130 -13.83 10.78 -6.53
CA ASN A 130 -13.96 11.66 -5.36
C ASN A 130 -15.20 12.54 -5.41
N PHE A 131 -15.57 13.04 -6.60
CA PHE A 131 -16.80 13.82 -6.76
C PHE A 131 -18.05 12.97 -6.51
N ASN A 132 -18.10 11.78 -7.11
CA ASN A 132 -19.26 10.90 -7.03
C ASN A 132 -19.39 10.20 -5.66
N ASN A 133 -18.30 10.08 -4.91
CA ASN A 133 -18.24 9.34 -3.65
C ASN A 133 -17.55 10.19 -2.56
N PRO A 134 -18.20 11.24 -2.03
CA PRO A 134 -17.58 12.18 -1.10
C PRO A 134 -17.19 11.55 0.25
N SER A 135 -17.70 10.36 0.57
CA SER A 135 -17.35 9.60 1.78
C SER A 135 -16.06 8.76 1.64
N SER A 136 -15.50 8.68 0.43
CA SER A 136 -14.31 7.91 0.13
C SER A 136 -13.26 8.80 -0.51
N GLU A 137 -12.00 8.43 -0.38
CA GLU A 137 -10.89 9.15 -1.00
C GLU A 137 -10.15 8.26 -1.98
N TYR A 138 -10.16 8.68 -3.24
CA TYR A 138 -9.49 8.04 -4.35
C TYR A 138 -8.24 8.83 -4.70
N ILE A 139 -7.09 8.17 -4.61
CA ILE A 139 -5.79 8.78 -4.88
C ILE A 139 -5.26 8.19 -6.19
N PRO A 140 -4.86 9.03 -7.16
CA PRO A 140 -4.27 8.51 -8.38
C PRO A 140 -2.87 7.96 -8.09
N ILE A 141 -2.64 6.69 -8.41
CA ILE A 141 -1.29 6.10 -8.38
C ILE A 141 -0.59 6.52 -9.66
N VAL A 142 0.40 7.41 -9.52
CA VAL A 142 1.19 7.98 -10.63
C VAL A 142 2.67 7.80 -10.32
N LYS A 143 3.51 7.68 -11.35
CA LYS A 143 4.95 7.52 -11.20
C LYS A 143 5.74 8.82 -11.44
N ASN A 144 5.04 9.96 -11.43
CA ASN A 144 5.59 11.32 -11.51
C ASN A 144 6.41 11.64 -12.78
N PHE A 145 6.04 11.10 -13.93
CA PHE A 145 6.73 11.48 -15.17
C PHE A 145 6.09 12.69 -15.85
N ALA A 146 4.78 12.87 -15.70
CA ALA A 146 4.06 14.02 -16.26
C ALA A 146 3.99 15.24 -15.30
N SER A 147 4.65 15.19 -14.14
CA SER A 147 4.57 16.25 -13.13
C SER A 147 5.14 17.59 -13.60
N ASN A 148 6.06 17.60 -14.57
CA ASN A 148 6.59 18.85 -15.12
C ASN A 148 5.59 19.59 -16.04
N ASP A 149 4.63 18.87 -16.64
CA ASP A 149 3.62 19.44 -17.54
C ASP A 149 2.43 20.07 -16.78
N LEU A 150 2.24 19.66 -15.52
CA LEU A 150 1.21 20.17 -14.66
C LEU A 150 1.90 20.94 -13.53
N ASN A 151 1.76 22.27 -13.52
CA ASN A 151 2.05 23.10 -12.34
C ASN A 151 1.06 22.74 -11.20
N GLU A 152 1.12 21.51 -10.71
CA GLU A 152 0.35 21.08 -9.56
C GLU A 152 0.94 21.77 -8.34
N ILE A 153 0.12 22.61 -7.71
CA ILE A 153 0.40 23.06 -6.36
C ILE A 153 0.36 21.82 -5.50
N GLU A 154 1.53 21.36 -5.08
CA GLU A 154 1.66 20.28 -4.14
C GLU A 154 0.94 20.67 -2.85
N THR A 155 0.04 19.81 -2.40
CA THR A 155 -0.74 20.05 -1.17
C THR A 155 0.02 19.47 0.02
N THR A 156 -0.18 20.03 1.22
CA THR A 156 0.35 19.41 2.46
C THR A 156 -0.12 17.96 2.59
N LYS A 157 -1.34 17.63 2.13
CA LYS A 157 -1.86 16.26 2.14
C LYS A 157 -1.09 15.33 1.21
N SER A 158 -0.77 15.75 -0.02
CA SER A 158 0.04 14.96 -0.95
C SER A 158 1.47 14.78 -0.44
N LEU A 159 2.05 15.79 0.21
CA LEU A 159 3.34 15.68 0.89
C LEU A 159 3.32 14.63 2.00
N VAL A 160 2.34 14.72 2.91
CA VAL A 160 2.19 13.75 4.02
C VAL A 160 2.01 12.33 3.49
N LEU A 161 1.12 12.13 2.51
CA LEU A 161 0.93 10.83 1.89
C LEU A 161 2.22 10.33 1.23
N GLY A 162 2.94 11.18 0.49
CA GLY A 162 4.21 10.83 -0.14
C GLY A 162 5.26 10.34 0.86
N VAL A 163 5.42 11.06 1.97
CA VAL A 163 6.37 10.66 3.04
C VAL A 163 5.92 9.35 3.70
N VAL A 164 4.64 9.22 4.06
CA VAL A 164 4.14 8.02 4.75
C VAL A 164 4.21 6.79 3.85
N LEU A 165 3.85 6.90 2.56
CA LEU A 165 3.91 5.80 1.60
C LEU A 165 5.34 5.31 1.35
N LYS A 166 6.36 6.19 1.42
CA LYS A 166 7.79 5.79 1.35
C LYS A 166 8.22 4.88 2.50
N ASN A 167 7.49 4.88 3.63
CA ASN A 167 7.79 4.07 4.81
C ASN A 167 7.04 2.73 4.85
N PHE A 168 6.19 2.43 3.86
CA PHE A 168 5.61 1.09 3.74
C PHE A 168 6.66 0.08 3.32
N PRO A 169 6.59 -1.17 3.81
CA PRO A 169 7.49 -2.23 3.37
C PRO A 169 7.32 -2.52 1.89
N ILE A 170 8.44 -2.80 1.21
CA ILE A 170 8.43 -3.42 -0.10
C ILE A 170 8.26 -4.92 0.10
N ILE A 171 7.13 -5.45 -0.38
CA ILE A 171 6.78 -6.86 -0.25
C ILE A 171 7.62 -7.70 -1.20
N ASP A 172 8.25 -8.77 -0.68
CA ASP A 172 9.00 -9.71 -1.51
C ASP A 172 8.07 -10.44 -2.49
N SER A 173 8.60 -10.78 -3.67
CA SER A 173 7.92 -11.61 -4.65
C SER A 173 7.37 -12.94 -4.09
N ASN A 174 8.05 -13.53 -3.12
CA ASN A 174 7.73 -14.83 -2.51
C ASN A 174 6.59 -14.77 -1.49
N VAL A 175 6.18 -13.58 -1.05
CA VAL A 175 5.05 -13.45 -0.11
C VAL A 175 3.75 -13.69 -0.85
N GLU A 176 3.04 -14.76 -0.50
CA GLU A 176 1.73 -15.08 -1.08
C GLU A 176 0.72 -13.95 -0.83
N VAL A 177 -0.15 -13.71 -1.81
CA VAL A 177 -1.14 -12.62 -1.72
C VAL A 177 -2.10 -12.87 -0.55
N GLU A 178 -2.44 -14.13 -0.28
CA GLU A 178 -3.26 -14.57 0.83
C GLU A 178 -2.73 -14.07 2.17
N ARG A 179 -1.40 -14.07 2.33
CA ARG A 179 -0.77 -13.61 3.56
C ARG A 179 -1.02 -12.13 3.81
N ILE A 180 -1.03 -11.32 2.76
CA ILE A 180 -1.34 -9.89 2.82
C ILE A 180 -2.81 -9.69 3.20
N ILE A 181 -3.71 -10.52 2.66
CA ILE A 181 -5.14 -10.48 2.98
C ILE A 181 -5.37 -10.84 4.45
N GLU A 182 -4.76 -11.91 4.93
CA GLU A 182 -4.84 -12.35 6.32
C GLU A 182 -4.33 -11.26 7.26
N PHE A 183 -3.16 -10.68 6.95
CA PHE A 183 -2.60 -9.55 7.69
C PHE A 183 -3.60 -8.39 7.79
N LYS A 184 -4.17 -7.93 6.65
CA LYS A 184 -5.15 -6.83 6.65
C LYS A 184 -6.48 -7.16 7.33
N LYS A 185 -6.84 -8.44 7.46
CA LYS A 185 -8.09 -8.87 8.12
C LYS A 185 -7.96 -8.97 9.64
N ALA A 186 -6.74 -9.14 10.16
CA ALA A 186 -6.49 -9.17 11.59
C ALA A 186 -7.06 -7.90 12.27
N GLU A 187 -7.78 -8.08 13.37
CA GLU A 187 -8.53 -7.00 14.02
C GLU A 187 -7.60 -5.89 14.54
N ASP A 188 -6.47 -6.27 15.13
CA ASP A 188 -5.46 -5.35 15.63
C ASP A 188 -4.78 -4.57 14.49
N ILE A 189 -4.49 -5.24 13.36
CA ILE A 189 -3.91 -4.60 12.18
C ILE A 189 -4.87 -3.56 11.58
N ARG A 190 -6.18 -3.87 11.52
CA ARG A 190 -7.19 -2.90 11.07
C ARG A 190 -7.24 -1.67 11.97
N ALA A 191 -7.20 -1.86 13.29
CA ALA A 191 -7.17 -0.74 14.23
C ALA A 191 -5.94 0.17 13.99
N ARG A 192 -4.75 -0.42 13.83
CA ARG A 192 -3.51 0.33 13.54
C ARG A 192 -3.56 1.05 12.18
N TYR A 193 -4.20 0.44 11.19
CA TYR A 193 -4.39 1.08 9.89
C TYR A 193 -5.28 2.32 10.00
N PHE A 194 -6.35 2.26 10.79
CA PHE A 194 -7.19 3.44 11.07
C PHE A 194 -6.42 4.53 11.82
N GLU A 195 -5.58 4.17 12.79
CA GLU A 195 -4.71 5.11 13.50
C GLU A 195 -3.73 5.81 12.54
N LEU A 196 -3.13 5.06 11.60
CA LEU A 196 -2.27 5.63 10.57
C LEU A 196 -3.02 6.60 9.65
N ARG A 197 -4.26 6.28 9.27
CA ARG A 197 -5.11 7.16 8.44
C ARG A 197 -5.52 8.43 9.18
N ASP A 198 -5.85 8.32 10.46
CA ASP A 198 -6.16 9.48 11.28
C ASP A 198 -4.92 10.37 11.44
N PHE A 199 -3.75 9.77 11.67
CA PHE A 199 -2.48 10.48 11.70
C PHE A 199 -2.20 11.23 10.39
N VAL A 200 -2.33 10.58 9.23
CA VAL A 200 -2.17 11.23 7.91
C VAL A 200 -3.13 12.41 7.77
N THR A 201 -4.40 12.21 8.10
CA THR A 201 -5.42 13.25 8.06
C THR A 201 -5.06 14.44 8.96
N ASN A 202 -4.65 14.19 10.18
CA ASN A 202 -4.37 15.24 11.16
C ASN A 202 -3.05 15.95 10.88
N LEU A 203 -2.03 15.23 10.41
CA LEU A 203 -0.76 15.83 10.00
C LEU A 203 -0.92 16.72 8.77
N SER A 204 -1.79 16.32 7.82
CA SER A 204 -2.06 17.12 6.61
C SER A 204 -2.65 18.51 6.90
N LYS A 205 -3.20 18.73 8.09
CA LYS A 205 -3.75 20.03 8.54
C LYS A 205 -2.70 20.95 9.16
N GLN A 206 -1.47 20.47 9.41
CA GLN A 206 -0.47 21.20 10.21
C GLN A 206 0.43 22.15 9.40
N ASN A 207 0.20 22.33 8.10
CA ASN A 207 0.96 23.21 7.20
C ASN A 207 2.50 23.09 7.37
N LEU A 208 2.99 21.85 7.44
CA LEU A 208 4.41 21.51 7.57
C LEU A 208 5.06 21.36 6.19
N LYS A 209 6.37 21.55 6.13
CA LYS A 209 7.22 21.25 4.96
C LYS A 209 7.53 19.75 4.88
N GLU A 210 7.91 19.27 3.69
CA GLU A 210 8.22 17.83 3.47
C GLU A 210 9.25 17.30 4.47
N ASN A 211 10.34 18.04 4.71
CA ASN A 211 11.40 17.64 5.64
C ASN A 211 10.90 17.55 7.10
N GLU A 212 10.05 18.48 7.53
CA GLU A 212 9.45 18.47 8.87
C GLU A 212 8.49 17.29 9.04
N ILE A 213 7.75 16.95 7.98
CA ILE A 213 6.89 15.76 7.94
C ILE A 213 7.75 14.49 8.05
N GLN A 214 8.84 14.41 7.29
CA GLN A 214 9.77 13.29 7.31
C GLN A 214 10.39 13.09 8.69
N GLU A 215 10.98 14.13 9.27
CA GLU A 215 11.57 14.10 10.61
C GLU A 215 10.55 13.64 11.66
N LYS A 216 9.29 14.09 11.56
CA LYS A 216 8.23 13.68 12.48
C LYS A 216 7.83 12.22 12.32
N VAL A 217 7.71 11.71 11.10
CA VAL A 217 7.39 10.29 10.84
C VAL A 217 8.54 9.40 11.34
N GLU A 218 9.79 9.74 11.02
CA GLU A 218 10.97 9.01 11.48
C GLU A 218 11.09 9.01 13.01
N TYR A 219 10.85 10.17 13.64
CA TYR A 219 10.84 10.30 15.09
C TYR A 219 9.80 9.35 15.73
N LEU A 220 8.56 9.36 15.25
CA LEU A 220 7.50 8.51 15.80
C LEU A 220 7.77 7.02 15.59
N LEU A 221 8.30 6.63 14.42
CA LEU A 221 8.70 5.25 14.17
C LEU A 221 9.81 4.79 15.13
N ASN A 222 10.79 5.66 15.38
CA ASN A 222 11.89 5.37 16.30
C ASN A 222 11.40 5.28 17.76
N GLU A 223 10.56 6.22 18.21
CA GLU A 223 9.96 6.18 19.55
C GLU A 223 9.15 4.90 19.77
N TYR A 224 8.34 4.52 18.78
CA TYR A 224 7.53 3.31 18.85
C TYR A 224 8.40 2.05 18.90
N LYS A 225 9.45 1.98 18.06
CA LYS A 225 10.41 0.87 18.06
C LYS A 225 11.14 0.76 19.40
N ASN A 226 11.70 1.86 19.91
CA ASN A 226 12.42 1.88 21.19
C ASN A 226 11.48 1.52 22.35
N GLY A 227 10.24 2.00 22.31
CA GLY A 227 9.20 1.66 23.27
C GLY A 227 8.88 0.16 23.26
N LEU A 228 8.74 -0.44 22.08
CA LEU A 228 8.55 -1.88 21.93
C LEU A 228 9.74 -2.68 22.44
N GLU A 229 10.97 -2.28 22.12
CA GLU A 229 12.19 -2.93 22.62
C GLU A 229 12.25 -2.88 24.15
N LEU A 230 11.94 -1.72 24.75
CA LEU A 230 11.89 -1.58 26.21
C LEU A 230 10.80 -2.46 26.84
N LEU A 231 9.61 -2.52 26.24
CA LEU A 231 8.55 -3.42 26.69
C LEU A 231 9.00 -4.87 26.60
N ASP A 232 9.58 -5.28 25.48
CA ASP A 232 10.09 -6.63 25.28
C ASP A 232 11.17 -6.97 26.31
N PHE A 233 12.13 -6.08 26.58
CA PHE A 233 13.11 -6.25 27.67
C PHE A 233 12.44 -6.40 29.04
N LYS A 234 11.51 -5.51 29.38
CA LYS A 234 10.80 -5.53 30.67
C LYS A 234 10.04 -6.84 30.88
N TYR A 235 9.35 -7.30 29.83
CA TYR A 235 8.58 -8.52 29.89
C TYR A 235 9.48 -9.77 29.81
N ASN A 236 10.56 -9.78 29.02
CA ASN A 236 11.50 -10.91 28.95
C ASN A 236 12.30 -11.09 30.25
N LEU A 237 12.70 -10.01 30.91
CA LEU A 237 13.28 -10.06 32.26
C LEU A 237 12.29 -10.67 33.26
N SER A 238 11.01 -10.30 33.18
CA SER A 238 9.97 -10.93 34.02
C SER A 238 9.74 -12.41 33.68
N THR A 239 10.02 -12.88 32.45
CA THR A 239 10.01 -14.32 32.11
C THR A 239 11.13 -15.06 32.82
N ILE A 240 12.35 -14.50 32.82
CA ILE A 240 13.51 -15.12 33.47
C ILE A 240 13.27 -15.19 34.98
N GLU A 241 12.75 -14.12 35.58
CA GLU A 241 12.40 -14.07 36.99
C GLU A 241 11.30 -15.10 37.32
N THR A 242 10.26 -15.20 36.48
CA THR A 242 9.18 -16.19 36.63
C THR A 242 9.69 -17.62 36.50
N ILE A 243 10.59 -17.91 35.54
CA ILE A 243 11.19 -19.25 35.32
C ILE A 243 12.13 -19.64 36.48
N CYS A 244 12.93 -18.71 37.00
CA CYS A 244 13.78 -18.97 38.16
C CYS A 244 12.96 -19.25 39.43
N ILE A 245 11.84 -18.55 39.63
CA ILE A 245 10.92 -18.81 40.75
C ILE A 245 10.15 -20.12 40.54
N THR A 246 9.68 -20.40 39.32
CA THR A 246 8.97 -21.65 39.02
C THR A 246 9.87 -22.86 39.07
N THR A 247 11.13 -22.82 38.63
CA THR A 247 12.03 -23.98 38.73
C THR A 247 12.33 -24.35 40.18
N ALA A 248 12.47 -23.36 41.07
CA ALA A 248 12.56 -23.58 42.51
C ALA A 248 11.28 -24.18 43.11
N GLU A 249 10.09 -23.70 42.69
CA GLU A 249 8.81 -24.24 43.18
C GLU A 249 8.39 -25.58 42.52
N VAL A 250 8.76 -25.84 41.27
CA VAL A 250 8.30 -26.99 40.47
C VAL A 250 9.00 -28.27 40.90
N VAL A 251 10.25 -28.20 41.37
CA VAL A 251 10.91 -29.34 42.06
C VAL A 251 10.13 -29.77 43.30
N GLU A 252 9.50 -28.82 44.02
CA GLU A 252 8.65 -29.10 45.18
C GLU A 252 7.22 -29.55 44.79
N ASN A 253 6.68 -29.05 43.68
CA ASN A 253 5.26 -29.25 43.33
C ASN A 253 4.99 -30.41 42.36
N ILE A 254 5.97 -30.89 41.60
CA ILE A 254 5.84 -32.14 40.82
C ILE A 254 5.69 -33.35 41.75
N ALA A 255 6.31 -33.33 42.93
CA ALA A 255 6.10 -34.35 43.96
C ALA A 255 4.67 -34.35 44.55
N THR A 256 3.85 -33.33 44.31
CA THR A 256 2.51 -33.16 44.93
C THR A 256 1.33 -33.01 43.96
N LEU A 257 1.52 -33.22 42.64
CA LEU A 257 0.43 -33.34 41.62
C LEU A 257 -0.63 -32.21 41.65
N LYS A 258 -0.19 -30.94 41.70
CA LYS A 258 -1.11 -29.78 41.73
C LYS A 258 -1.44 -29.23 40.33
N PHE A 259 -2.40 -29.85 39.64
CA PHE A 259 -2.96 -29.36 38.36
C PHE A 259 -3.46 -27.91 38.39
N SER A 260 -3.87 -27.42 39.58
CA SER A 260 -4.29 -26.04 39.80
C SER A 260 -3.16 -25.01 39.59
N LYS A 261 -1.88 -25.39 39.74
CA LYS A 261 -0.75 -24.50 39.44
C LYS A 261 -0.50 -24.34 37.94
N ALA A 262 -0.60 -25.42 37.16
CA ALA A 262 -0.44 -25.36 35.70
C ALA A 262 -1.52 -24.48 35.03
N VAL A 263 -2.77 -24.58 35.48
CA VAL A 263 -3.86 -23.71 35.01
C VAL A 263 -3.59 -22.25 35.38
N LYS A 264 -3.09 -21.97 36.59
CA LYS A 264 -2.68 -20.60 36.99
C LYS A 264 -1.58 -20.05 36.10
N THR A 265 -0.58 -20.84 35.74
CA THR A 265 0.49 -20.42 34.83
C THR A 265 -0.05 -20.05 33.45
N LEU A 266 -0.98 -20.83 32.88
CA LEU A 266 -1.63 -20.49 31.62
C LEU A 266 -2.44 -19.18 31.72
N PHE A 267 -3.19 -18.99 32.81
CA PHE A 267 -3.89 -17.73 33.06
C PHE A 267 -2.94 -16.54 33.25
N GLU A 268 -1.77 -16.73 33.86
CA GLU A 268 -0.75 -15.69 34.02
C GLU A 268 -0.09 -15.31 32.70
N LEU A 269 0.15 -16.29 31.81
CA LEU A 269 0.63 -16.03 30.45
C LEU A 269 -0.39 -15.19 29.64
N ASN A 270 -1.67 -15.56 29.65
CA ASN A 270 -2.71 -14.78 28.96
C ASN A 270 -2.86 -13.36 29.55
N LYS A 271 -2.78 -13.21 30.88
CA LYS A 271 -2.80 -11.89 31.53
C LYS A 271 -1.60 -11.04 31.14
N ARG A 272 -0.44 -11.65 30.91
CA ARG A 272 0.76 -10.95 30.48
C ARG A 272 0.64 -10.48 29.03
N GLU A 273 0.08 -11.30 28.15
CA GLU A 273 -0.19 -10.90 26.77
C GLU A 273 -1.14 -9.70 26.72
N LEU A 274 -2.22 -9.72 27.52
CA LEU A 274 -3.12 -8.58 27.68
C LEU A 274 -2.40 -7.33 28.20
N LYS A 275 -1.55 -7.45 29.22
CA LYS A 275 -0.76 -6.34 29.75
C LYS A 275 0.26 -5.80 28.74
N LEU A 276 0.82 -6.66 27.90
CA LEU A 276 1.74 -6.24 26.84
C LEU A 276 0.98 -5.46 25.78
N LEU A 277 -0.21 -5.93 25.38
CA LEU A 277 -1.09 -5.21 24.46
C LEU A 277 -1.56 -3.86 25.04
N GLU A 278 -1.93 -3.81 26.32
CA GLU A 278 -2.27 -2.57 27.02
C GLU A 278 -1.08 -1.62 27.08
N ALA A 279 0.12 -2.11 27.41
CA ALA A 279 1.32 -1.27 27.44
C ALA A 279 1.71 -0.76 26.04
N GLU A 280 1.52 -1.58 25.02
CA GLU A 280 1.75 -1.19 23.63
C GLU A 280 0.80 -0.06 23.19
N ARG A 281 -0.45 -0.08 23.69
CA ARG A 281 -1.45 0.96 23.40
C ARG A 281 -1.05 2.35 23.87
N GLU A 282 -0.22 2.43 24.90
CA GLU A 282 0.26 3.68 25.51
C GLU A 282 1.61 4.14 24.92
N LEU A 283 2.18 3.39 23.97
CA LEU A 283 3.44 3.77 23.35
C LEU A 283 3.29 5.02 22.48
N LYS A 284 4.27 5.90 22.60
CA LYS A 284 4.44 7.01 21.66
C LYS A 284 4.77 6.47 20.26
N GLY A 285 4.19 7.09 19.23
CA GLY A 285 4.35 6.64 17.84
C GLY A 285 3.48 5.44 17.47
N ARG A 286 2.55 5.04 18.34
CA ARG A 286 1.56 4.01 18.04
C ARG A 286 0.77 4.32 16.76
N GLU A 287 0.54 5.60 16.46
CA GLU A 287 -0.16 6.05 15.28
C GLU A 287 0.53 5.65 13.95
N VAL A 288 1.83 5.34 13.98
CA VAL A 288 2.59 4.80 12.83
C VAL A 288 2.90 3.30 12.97
N SER A 289 2.33 2.62 13.96
CA SER A 289 2.63 1.22 14.27
C SER A 289 2.26 0.23 13.17
N TYR A 290 1.30 0.56 12.31
CA TYR A 290 0.95 -0.25 11.15
C TYR A 290 2.17 -0.48 10.24
N LEU A 291 2.97 0.56 10.01
CA LEU A 291 4.17 0.50 9.16
C LEU A 291 5.19 -0.49 9.73
N TYR A 292 5.44 -0.41 11.05
CA TYR A 292 6.33 -1.32 11.75
C TYR A 292 5.85 -2.78 11.69
N LYS A 293 4.56 -3.04 11.96
CA LYS A 293 4.00 -4.39 11.93
C LYS A 293 4.05 -4.99 10.53
N ALA A 294 3.68 -4.21 9.50
CA ALA A 294 3.77 -4.66 8.12
C ALA A 294 5.22 -5.00 7.73
N GLN A 295 6.19 -4.18 8.15
CA GLN A 295 7.61 -4.43 7.92
C GLN A 295 8.13 -5.68 8.66
N LYS A 296 7.58 -6.02 9.83
CA LYS A 296 8.02 -7.19 10.61
C LYS A 296 7.40 -8.51 10.12
N GLU A 297 6.20 -8.46 9.57
CA GLU A 297 5.42 -9.67 9.25
C GLU A 297 5.39 -10.02 7.75
N LEU A 298 5.70 -9.06 6.87
CA LEU A 298 5.60 -9.21 5.42
C LEU A 298 6.91 -8.93 4.66
N ASN A 299 8.01 -8.69 5.38
CA ASN A 299 9.37 -8.51 4.84
C ASN A 299 10.32 -9.43 5.61
#